data_AF-E7DAG6-F1
#
_entry.id   AF-E7DAG6-F1
#
_cell.length_a   1.000
_cell.length_b   1.000
_cell.length_c   1.000
_cell.angle_alpha   90.00
_cell.angle_beta   90.00
_cell.angle_gamma   90.00
#
_symmetry.space_group_name_H-M   'P 1'
#
loop_
_entity.id
_entity.type
_entity.pdbx_description
1 polymer ?
#
loop_
_entity_poly.entity_id
_entity_poly.type
_entity_poly.pdbx_seq_one_letter_code
_entity_poly.pdbx_strand_id
1 'polypeptide(L)'
;SPEFDSTAALARLYEYRGLIPYVPGTSWQTQFGHLFGYGATYYSYLFDRAIASRVWRKLFAHDPLNRTTGERYKNEILRYGGGRDPWKMVSTLLHAAELEGGDAGSMAEVGRWKIEDEVSFPGRH
;
A
#
# COMPACT_ATOMS: atom_id res chain seq x y z
N SER A 1 18.31 -5.71 18.57
CA SER A 1 18.86 -6.74 19.47
C SER A 1 20.09 -7.34 18.86
N PRO A 2 21.14 -7.61 19.66
CA PRO A 2 22.38 -8.23 19.18
C PRO A 2 22.20 -9.66 18.61
N GLU A 3 21.00 -10.23 18.67
CA GLU A 3 20.67 -11.57 18.15
C GLU A 3 19.99 -11.57 16.76
N PHE A 4 19.63 -10.41 16.18
CA PHE A 4 18.95 -10.40 14.89
C PHE A 4 19.93 -10.52 13.72
N ASP A 5 19.92 -11.68 13.06
CA ASP A 5 20.63 -11.92 11.81
C ASP A 5 19.76 -11.50 10.60
N SER A 6 20.09 -10.33 10.03
CA SER A 6 19.41 -9.80 8.85
C SER A 6 19.68 -10.58 7.57
N THR A 7 20.86 -11.23 7.45
CA THR A 7 21.22 -12.07 6.31
C THR A 7 20.39 -13.34 6.34
N ALA A 8 20.32 -14.02 7.49
CA ALA A 8 19.49 -15.21 7.64
C ALA A 8 18.00 -14.90 7.47
N ALA A 9 17.52 -13.74 7.94
CA ALA A 9 16.14 -13.31 7.71
C ALA A 9 15.84 -13.09 6.22
N LEU A 10 16.75 -12.45 5.48
CA LEU A 10 16.60 -12.26 4.04
C LEU A 10 16.61 -13.59 3.28
N ALA A 11 17.53 -14.50 3.62
CA ALA A 11 17.62 -15.82 3.00
C ALA A 11 16.32 -16.63 3.16
N ARG A 12 15.76 -16.68 4.39
CA ARG A 12 14.47 -17.32 4.65
C ARG A 12 13.32 -16.70 3.86
N LEU A 13 13.33 -15.37 3.69
CA LEU A 13 12.29 -14.68 2.92
C LEU A 13 12.36 -15.03 1.44
N TYR A 14 13.56 -15.12 0.87
CA TYR A 14 13.79 -15.55 -0.52
C TYR A 14 13.30 -16.98 -0.74
N GLU A 15 13.55 -17.90 0.20
CA GLU A 15 13.04 -19.28 0.10
C GLU A 15 11.51 -19.36 0.17
N TYR A 16 10.89 -18.54 1.03
CA TYR A 16 9.44 -18.60 1.25
C TYR A 16 8.62 -17.83 0.19
N ARG A 17 9.14 -16.73 -0.34
CA ARG A 17 8.40 -15.79 -1.21
C ARG A 17 9.15 -15.34 -2.46
N GLY A 18 10.46 -15.59 -2.56
CA GLY A 18 11.28 -15.14 -3.67
C GLY A 18 10.98 -15.93 -4.95
N LEU A 19 11.02 -15.23 -6.09
CA LEU A 19 10.97 -15.88 -7.41
C LEU A 19 12.32 -16.51 -7.80
N ILE A 20 13.40 -16.00 -7.22
CA ILE A 20 14.78 -16.41 -7.48
C ILE A 20 15.36 -16.84 -6.12
N PRO A 21 16.10 -17.97 -6.06
CA PRO A 21 16.70 -18.43 -4.82
C PRO A 21 17.75 -17.45 -4.29
N TYR A 22 17.94 -17.49 -2.98
CA TYR A 22 19.02 -16.75 -2.32
C TYR A 22 20.39 -17.26 -2.78
N VAL A 23 21.37 -16.37 -2.91
CA VAL A 23 22.76 -16.73 -3.23
C VAL A 23 23.59 -16.75 -1.94
N PRO A 24 24.05 -17.93 -1.46
CA PRO A 24 24.85 -18.03 -0.24
C PRO A 24 26.12 -17.18 -0.27
N GLY A 25 26.57 -16.71 0.90
CA GLY A 25 27.75 -15.86 1.03
C GLY A 25 27.55 -14.40 0.62
N THR A 26 26.36 -14.01 0.18
CA THR A 26 26.00 -12.61 -0.06
C THR A 26 25.37 -11.99 1.20
N SER A 27 25.23 -10.65 1.19
CA SER A 27 24.51 -9.87 2.22
C SER A 27 23.82 -8.67 1.55
N TRP A 28 22.90 -8.94 0.63
CA TRP A 28 22.29 -7.91 -0.22
C TRP A 28 21.59 -6.80 0.56
N GLN A 29 21.02 -7.09 1.72
CA GLN A 29 20.36 -6.10 2.57
C GLN A 29 21.29 -4.95 2.99
N THR A 30 22.61 -5.15 2.98
CA THR A 30 23.59 -4.07 3.24
C THR A 30 23.62 -3.01 2.12
N GLN A 31 23.17 -3.38 0.91
CA GLN A 31 23.01 -2.48 -0.24
C GLN A 31 21.60 -1.86 -0.31
N PHE A 32 20.68 -2.31 0.55
CA PHE A 32 19.31 -1.83 0.53
C PHE A 32 19.18 -0.52 1.33
N GLY A 33 19.49 0.60 0.65
CA GLY A 33 19.56 1.92 1.27
C GLY A 33 18.31 2.37 2.03
N HIS A 34 17.11 1.89 1.66
CA HIS A 34 15.86 2.23 2.36
C HIS A 34 15.77 1.70 3.80
N LEU A 35 16.59 0.72 4.17
CA LEU A 35 16.68 0.27 5.57
C LEU A 35 17.26 1.38 6.47
N PHE A 36 18.01 2.32 5.90
CA PHE A 36 18.59 3.46 6.59
C PHE A 36 17.81 4.74 6.23
N GLY A 37 17.27 5.44 7.24
CA GLY A 37 16.48 6.67 7.04
C GLY A 37 14.98 6.46 6.78
N TYR A 38 14.57 5.35 6.15
CA TYR A 38 13.18 4.93 5.93
C TYR A 38 12.83 3.62 6.66
N GLY A 39 13.62 3.28 7.67
CA GLY A 39 13.50 2.02 8.39
C GLY A 39 12.08 1.79 8.92
N ALA A 40 11.52 0.63 8.57
CA ALA A 40 10.17 0.15 8.92
C ALA A 40 8.97 0.77 8.17
N THR A 41 9.17 1.69 7.21
CA THR A 41 8.05 2.25 6.42
C THR A 41 8.00 1.76 4.97
N TYR A 42 8.97 0.96 4.50
CA TYR A 42 9.02 0.51 3.11
C TYR A 42 7.75 -0.24 2.62
N TYR A 43 7.01 -0.86 3.53
CA TYR A 43 5.73 -1.50 3.20
C TYR A 43 4.67 -0.50 2.72
N SER A 44 4.80 0.80 3.07
CA SER A 44 3.83 1.84 2.74
C SER A 44 3.66 1.99 1.23
N TYR A 45 4.69 1.74 0.42
CA TYR A 45 4.55 1.77 -1.04
C TYR A 45 3.49 0.80 -1.57
N LEU A 46 3.51 -0.46 -1.10
CA LEU A 46 2.52 -1.45 -1.52
C LEU A 46 1.16 -1.16 -0.90
N PHE A 47 1.16 -0.71 0.36
CA PHE A 47 -0.04 -0.38 1.11
C PHE A 47 -0.80 0.79 0.49
N ASP A 48 -0.12 1.91 0.24
CA ASP A 48 -0.67 3.11 -0.37
C ASP A 48 -1.14 2.82 -1.80
N ARG A 49 -0.42 1.96 -2.55
CA ARG A 49 -0.85 1.53 -3.88
C ARG A 49 -2.15 0.72 -3.84
N ALA A 50 -2.33 -0.14 -2.83
CA ALA A 50 -3.59 -0.88 -2.64
C ALA A 50 -4.75 0.08 -2.32
N ILE A 51 -4.54 1.07 -1.46
CA ILE A 51 -5.53 2.12 -1.15
C ILE A 51 -5.87 2.93 -2.41
N ALA A 52 -4.85 3.42 -3.13
CA ALA A 52 -5.03 4.22 -4.33
C ALA A 52 -5.81 3.46 -5.42
N SER A 53 -5.45 2.20 -5.68
CA SER A 53 -6.15 1.33 -6.64
C SER A 53 -7.61 1.11 -6.21
N ARG A 54 -7.87 0.90 -4.92
CA ARG A 54 -9.23 0.76 -4.38
C ARG A 54 -10.06 2.03 -4.59
N VAL A 55 -9.50 3.21 -4.30
CA VAL A 55 -10.15 4.51 -4.53
C VAL A 55 -10.45 4.70 -6.00
N TRP A 56 -9.47 4.49 -6.88
CA TRP A 56 -9.64 4.62 -8.33
C TRP A 56 -10.81 3.75 -8.83
N ARG A 57 -10.79 2.47 -8.50
CA ARG A 57 -11.81 1.52 -8.96
C ARG A 57 -13.21 1.85 -8.45
N LYS A 58 -13.34 2.27 -7.20
CA LYS A 58 -14.63 2.53 -6.57
C LYS A 58 -15.24 3.87 -6.95
N LEU A 59 -14.41 4.89 -7.20
CA LEU A 59 -14.88 6.26 -7.39
C LEU A 59 -14.72 6.76 -8.84
N PHE A 60 -13.62 6.41 -9.51
CA PHE A 60 -13.20 7.07 -10.75
C PHE A 60 -13.28 6.17 -11.99
N ALA A 61 -13.17 4.85 -11.86
CA ALA A 61 -13.03 3.95 -13.02
C ALA A 61 -14.19 4.03 -14.04
N HIS A 62 -15.40 4.37 -13.60
CA HIS A 62 -16.56 4.52 -14.50
C HIS A 62 -16.58 5.87 -15.22
N ASP A 63 -16.27 6.96 -14.51
CA ASP A 63 -16.27 8.33 -15.04
C ASP A 63 -15.13 9.15 -14.40
N PRO A 64 -13.91 9.06 -14.95
CA PRO A 64 -12.71 9.63 -14.32
C PRO A 64 -12.71 11.15 -14.20
N LEU A 65 -13.47 11.84 -15.04
CA LEU A 65 -13.53 13.30 -15.10
C LEU A 65 -14.77 13.88 -14.43
N ASN A 66 -15.50 13.05 -13.66
CA ASN A 66 -16.68 13.48 -12.95
C ASN A 66 -16.35 14.58 -11.92
N ARG A 67 -16.91 15.78 -12.13
CA ARG A 67 -16.68 16.92 -11.23
C ARG A 67 -17.11 16.64 -9.80
N THR A 68 -18.26 15.99 -9.60
CA THR A 68 -18.80 15.70 -8.26
C THR A 68 -17.88 14.75 -7.50
N THR A 69 -17.41 13.68 -8.15
CA THR A 69 -16.43 12.75 -7.56
C THR A 69 -15.10 13.46 -7.24
N GLY A 70 -14.61 14.30 -8.15
CA GLY A 70 -13.39 15.08 -7.93
C GLY A 70 -13.49 16.03 -6.73
N GLU A 71 -14.59 16.78 -6.62
CA GLU A 71 -14.84 17.67 -5.47
C GLU A 71 -14.97 16.87 -4.16
N ARG A 72 -15.60 15.69 -4.20
CA ARG A 72 -15.65 14.81 -3.03
C ARG A 72 -14.24 14.37 -2.59
N TYR A 73 -13.41 13.89 -3.52
CA TYR A 73 -12.04 13.46 -3.20
C TYR A 73 -11.20 14.61 -2.65
N LYS A 74 -11.31 15.80 -3.26
CA LYS A 74 -10.65 17.02 -2.77
C LYS A 74 -11.09 17.38 -1.35
N ASN A 75 -12.38 17.31 -1.05
CA ASN A 75 -12.92 17.70 0.25
C ASN A 75 -12.74 16.63 1.34
N GLU A 76 -12.70 15.34 1.00
CA GLU A 76 -12.53 14.29 2.02
C GLU A 76 -11.08 13.89 2.26
N ILE A 77 -10.21 14.02 1.25
CA ILE A 77 -8.79 13.64 1.33
C ILE A 77 -7.87 14.87 1.27
N LEU A 78 -7.85 15.56 0.13
CA LEU A 78 -6.74 16.48 -0.17
C LEU A 78 -6.72 17.75 0.70
N ARG A 79 -7.90 18.32 1.02
CA ARG A 79 -7.99 19.61 1.73
C ARG A 79 -7.34 19.62 3.10
N TYR A 80 -7.15 18.45 3.71
CA TYR A 80 -6.66 18.33 5.08
C TYR A 80 -5.13 18.28 5.16
N GLY A 81 -4.44 17.90 4.09
CA GLY A 81 -3.02 17.56 4.16
C GLY A 81 -2.75 16.54 5.27
N GLY A 82 -1.77 16.84 6.14
CA GLY A 82 -1.48 16.04 7.33
C GLY A 82 -2.29 16.40 8.58
N GLY A 83 -3.28 17.30 8.48
CA GLY A 83 -4.04 17.83 9.62
C GLY A 83 -5.21 16.97 10.08
N ARG A 84 -5.50 15.85 9.41
CA ARG A 84 -6.55 14.89 9.77
C ARG A 84 -6.02 13.46 9.71
N ASP A 85 -6.58 12.60 10.55
CA ASP A 85 -6.23 11.18 10.58
C ASP A 85 -6.51 10.52 9.21
N PRO A 86 -5.49 9.91 8.56
CA PRO A 86 -5.64 9.28 7.26
C PRO A 86 -6.62 8.12 7.25
N TRP A 87 -6.74 7.36 8.33
CA TRP A 87 -7.68 6.25 8.41
C TRP A 87 -9.14 6.72 8.39
N LYS A 88 -9.42 7.80 9.12
CA LYS A 88 -10.74 8.46 9.08
C LYS A 88 -11.05 9.03 7.70
N MET A 89 -10.05 9.63 7.06
CA MET A 89 -10.20 10.16 5.70
C MET A 89 -10.53 9.06 4.68
N VAL A 90 -9.77 7.97 4.67
CA VAL A 90 -9.98 6.84 3.75
C VAL A 90 -11.29 6.11 4.06
N SER A 91 -11.60 5.86 5.33
CA SER A 91 -12.89 5.29 5.77
C SER A 91 -14.08 6.10 5.26
N THR A 92 -14.04 7.43 5.43
CA THR A 92 -15.11 8.35 4.98
C THR A 92 -15.25 8.36 3.46
N LEU A 93 -14.13 8.38 2.73
CA LEU A 93 -14.13 8.39 1.27
C LEU A 93 -14.68 7.08 0.68
N LEU A 94 -14.30 5.94 1.25
CA LEU A 94 -14.68 4.62 0.73
C LEU A 94 -15.98 4.08 1.35
N HIS A 95 -16.55 4.77 2.34
CA HIS A 95 -17.64 4.28 3.18
C HIS A 95 -17.31 2.93 3.85
N ALA A 96 -16.10 2.82 4.39
CA ALA A 96 -15.55 1.60 4.98
C ALA A 96 -15.22 1.83 6.46
N ALA A 97 -16.24 1.75 7.31
CA ALA A 97 -16.15 2.02 8.75
C ALA A 97 -15.12 1.12 9.46
N GLU A 98 -14.93 -0.10 8.95
CA GLU A 98 -13.94 -1.06 9.42
C GLU A 98 -12.48 -0.55 9.32
N LEU A 99 -12.22 0.52 8.56
CA LEU A 99 -10.88 1.12 8.45
C LEU A 99 -10.65 2.26 9.44
N GLU A 100 -11.71 2.78 10.09
CA GLU A 100 -11.62 4.03 10.86
C GLU A 100 -10.63 3.93 12.03
N GLY A 101 -10.49 2.74 12.62
CA GLY A 101 -9.63 2.50 13.77
C GLY A 101 -8.14 2.45 13.45
N GLY A 102 -7.75 2.20 12.19
CA GLY A 102 -6.34 2.08 11.79
C GLY A 102 -5.54 1.00 12.51
N ASP A 103 -6.23 0.03 13.10
CA ASP A 103 -5.66 -1.05 13.88
C ASP A 103 -5.13 -2.20 13.00
N ALA A 104 -4.69 -3.29 13.64
CA ALA A 104 -4.22 -4.47 12.93
C ALA A 104 -5.30 -5.07 11.99
N GLY A 105 -6.58 -4.92 12.34
CA GLY A 105 -7.70 -5.34 11.50
C GLY A 105 -7.83 -4.49 10.25
N SER A 106 -7.73 -3.17 10.40
CA SER A 106 -7.73 -2.17 9.33
C SER A 106 -6.56 -2.40 8.37
N MET A 107 -5.36 -2.63 8.93
CA MET A 107 -4.14 -2.97 8.18
C MET A 107 -4.31 -4.27 7.38
N ALA A 108 -4.86 -5.31 8.01
CA ALA A 108 -5.10 -6.59 7.36
C ALA A 108 -6.16 -6.49 6.25
N GLU A 109 -7.16 -5.62 6.40
CA GLU A 109 -8.17 -5.35 5.37
C GLU A 109 -7.54 -4.73 4.13
N VAL A 110 -6.75 -3.67 4.28
CA VAL A 110 -6.01 -3.09 3.15
C VAL A 110 -5.05 -4.11 2.53
N GLY A 111 -4.38 -4.93 3.35
CA GLY A 111 -3.51 -6.00 2.87
C GLY A 111 -4.21 -7.10 2.07
N ARG A 112 -5.53 -7.27 2.22
CA ARG A 112 -6.36 -8.17 1.39
C ARG A 112 -6.74 -7.54 0.05
N TRP A 113 -6.64 -6.22 -0.09
CA TRP A 113 -6.94 -5.56 -1.35
C TRP A 113 -5.82 -5.84 -2.34
N LYS A 114 -6.17 -6.51 -3.43
CA LYS A 114 -5.24 -6.76 -4.53
C LYS A 114 -4.84 -5.42 -5.16
N ILE A 115 -3.55 -5.30 -5.44
CA ILE A 115 -3.03 -4.23 -6.29
C ILE A 115 -3.25 -4.68 -7.73
N GLU A 116 -4.38 -4.30 -8.31
CA GLU A 116 -4.74 -4.66 -9.69
C GLU A 116 -4.37 -3.50 -10.60
N ASP A 117 -3.09 -3.42 -10.98
CA ASP A 117 -2.61 -2.57 -12.10
C ASP A 117 -2.75 -3.30 -13.45
N GLU A 118 -3.23 -4.55 -13.48
CA GLU A 118 -3.24 -5.45 -14.65
C GLU A 118 -4.62 -6.06 -14.97
N VAL A 119 -5.66 -5.24 -15.04
CA VAL A 119 -6.82 -5.61 -15.88
C VAL A 119 -6.88 -4.58 -17.00
N SER A 120 -6.20 -4.90 -18.11
CA SER A 120 -6.54 -4.31 -19.40
C SER A 120 -8.04 -4.51 -19.60
N PHE A 121 -8.81 -3.43 -19.62
CA PHE A 121 -10.20 -3.50 -20.05
C PHE A 121 -10.20 -3.93 -21.52
N PRO A 122 -10.72 -5.13 -21.87
CA PRO A 122 -10.87 -5.48 -23.28
C PRO A 122 -12.04 -4.65 -23.82
N GLY A 123 -11.73 -3.74 -24.74
CA GLY A 123 -12.73 -3.11 -25.60
C GLY A 123 -12.95 -1.61 -25.35
N ARG A 124 -12.16 -0.79 -26.06
CA ARG A 124 -12.63 0.47 -26.64
C ARG A 124 -11.70 0.86 -27.80
N HIS A 125 -11.98 0.28 -28.96
CA HIS A 125 -11.72 0.86 -30.28
C HIS A 125 -13.05 0.89 -31.02
#